data_AF-A0A432KC88-F1
#
_entry.id   AF-A0A432KC88-F1
#
_cell.length_a   1.000
_cell.length_b   1.000
_cell.length_c   1.000
_cell.angle_alpha   90.00
_cell.angle_beta   90.00
_cell.angle_gamma   90.00
#
_symmetry.space_group_name_H-M   'P 1'
#
loop_
_entity.id
_entity.type
_entity.pdbx_description
1 polymer ?
#
loop_
_entity_poly.entity_id
_entity_poly.type
_entity_poly.pdbx_seq_one_letter_code
_entity_poly.pdbx_strand_id
1 'polypeptide(L)' 'VKPNEVQGKKSKVDIEIKTGRTHQIRLHLSHVGHPVVGDEQYGSPTKAKRVLLHASKIELFDKTYEAPEPKDIVRYK' A
#
# COMPACT_ATOMS: atom_id res chain seq x y z
N VAL A 1 7.22 -8.40 -5.87
CA VAL A 1 5.90 -8.17 -5.24
C VAL A 1 4.88 -8.97 -6.01
N LYS A 2 4.13 -9.87 -5.36
CA LYS A 2 3.03 -10.62 -5.98
C LYS A 2 1.71 -10.11 -5.41
N PRO A 3 0.63 -10.03 -6.21
CA PRO A 3 -0.67 -9.65 -5.69
C PRO A 3 -1.22 -10.76 -4.80
N ASN A 4 -1.65 -10.39 -3.60
CA ASN A 4 -2.39 -11.27 -2.70
C ASN A 4 -3.84 -11.41 -3.16
N GLU A 5 -4.38 -10.35 -3.77
CA GLU A 5 -5.74 -10.28 -4.24
C GLU A 5 -5.80 -9.34 -5.46
N VAL A 6 -6.63 -9.69 -6.45
CA VAL A 6 -6.85 -8.88 -7.66
C VAL A 6 -8.33 -8.67 -7.84
N GLN A 7 -8.75 -7.42 -8.00
CA GLN A 7 -10.13 -7.05 -8.28
C GLN A 7 -10.19 -5.99 -9.39
N GLY A 8 -10.73 -6.40 -10.54
CA GLY A 8 -10.77 -5.57 -11.72
C GLY A 8 -9.38 -5.07 -12.10
N LYS A 9 -9.17 -3.74 -12.05
CA LYS A 9 -7.90 -3.09 -12.39
C LYS A 9 -7.02 -2.75 -11.16
N LYS A 10 -7.29 -3.38 -10.01
CA LYS A 10 -6.59 -3.10 -8.75
C LYS A 10 -6.03 -4.39 -8.16
N SER A 11 -4.94 -4.25 -7.42
CA SER A 11 -4.31 -5.38 -6.75
C SER A 11 -3.91 -5.00 -5.34
N LYS A 12 -4.18 -5.88 -4.39
CA LYS A 12 -3.65 -5.80 -3.03
C LYS A 12 -2.30 -6.50 -3.00
N VAL A 13 -1.29 -5.82 -2.47
CA VAL A 13 0.09 -6.30 -2.42
C VAL A 13 0.68 -6.07 -1.04
N ASP A 14 1.51 -7.00 -0.60
CA ASP A 14 2.38 -6.79 0.55
C ASP A 14 3.73 -6.27 0.08
N ILE A 15 4.26 -5.29 0.80
CA ILE A 15 5.51 -4.61 0.48
C ILE A 15 6.38 -4.58 1.71
N GLU A 16 7.57 -5.15 1.58
CA GLU A 16 8.65 -5.02 2.55
C GLU A 16 9.60 -3.92 2.09
N ILE A 17 9.91 -2.96 2.97
CA ILE A 17 10.83 -1.86 2.68
C ILE A 17 12.23 -2.18 3.18
N LYS A 18 13.23 -2.00 2.31
CA LYS A 18 14.65 -2.12 2.67
C LYS A 18 15.26 -0.81 3.17
N THR A 19 14.63 0.32 2.83
CA THR A 19 15.07 1.67 3.17
C THR A 19 13.86 2.53 3.50
N GLY A 20 14.06 3.61 4.25
CA GLY A 20 12.98 4.50 4.72
C GLY A 20 12.94 5.87 4.03
N ARG A 21 13.13 5.96 2.71
CA ARG A 21 13.08 7.27 2.02
C ARG A 21 11.65 7.82 2.00
N THR A 22 11.53 9.14 1.99
CA THR A 22 10.23 9.83 1.90
C THR A 22 9.43 9.34 0.69
N HIS A 23 8.17 8.95 0.92
CA HIS A 23 7.24 8.46 -0.10
C HIS A 23 7.74 7.28 -0.96
N GLN A 24 8.74 6.53 -0.50
CA GLN A 24 9.41 5.49 -1.30
C GLN A 24 8.43 4.50 -1.97
N ILE A 25 7.49 3.94 -1.22
CA ILE A 25 6.49 3.00 -1.76
C ILE A 25 5.63 3.68 -2.82
N ARG A 26 5.12 4.88 -2.52
CA ARG A 26 4.20 5.64 -3.39
C ARG A 26 4.85 5.97 -4.73
N LEU A 27 6.08 6.49 -4.68
CA LEU A 27 6.84 6.84 -5.88
C LEU A 27 7.22 5.61 -6.71
N HIS A 28 7.74 4.54 -6.09
CA HIS A 28 8.12 3.34 -6.82
C HIS A 28 6.93 2.70 -7.54
N LEU A 29 5.79 2.60 -6.86
CA LEU A 29 4.56 2.04 -7.43
C LEU A 29 4.02 2.89 -8.58
N SER A 30 4.03 4.21 -8.44
CA SER A 30 3.66 5.12 -9.53
C SER A 30 4.63 5.02 -10.73
N HIS A 31 5.93 4.94 -10.47
CA HIS A 31 6.95 4.83 -11.53
C HIS A 31 6.79 3.58 -12.39
N VAL A 32 6.33 2.47 -11.81
CA VAL A 32 6.04 1.22 -12.55
C VAL A 32 4.62 1.18 -13.15
N GLY A 33 3.87 2.28 -13.10
CA GLY A 33 2.53 2.38 -13.68
C GLY A 33 1.39 1.84 -12.80
N HIS A 34 1.66 1.53 -11.53
CA HIS A 34 0.68 0.99 -10.58
C HIS A 34 0.58 1.86 -9.31
N PRO A 35 0.18 3.14 -9.41
CA PRO A 35 0.12 4.05 -8.27
C PRO A 35 -0.82 3.54 -7.17
N VAL A 36 -0.52 3.91 -5.92
CA VAL A 36 -1.35 3.55 -4.76
C VAL A 36 -2.73 4.20 -4.89
N VAL A 37 -3.78 3.43 -4.63
CA VAL A 37 -5.16 3.94 -4.68
C VAL A 37 -5.35 5.13 -3.72
N GLY A 38 -6.00 6.20 -4.20
CA GLY A 38 -6.22 7.43 -3.43
C GLY A 38 -5.00 8.36 -3.36
N ASP A 39 -3.93 8.06 -4.09
CA ASP A 39 -2.73 8.89 -4.13
C ASP A 39 -2.81 9.95 -5.24
N GLU A 40 -3.35 11.12 -4.90
CA GLU A 40 -3.50 12.22 -5.86
C GLU A 40 -2.16 12.81 -6.30
N GLN A 41 -1.15 12.80 -5.42
CA GLN A 41 0.18 13.37 -5.70
C GLN A 41 0.96 12.52 -6.72
N TYR A 42 0.80 11.20 -6.69
CA TYR A 42 1.51 10.27 -7.58
C TYR A 42 0.61 9.67 -8.67
N GLY A 43 -0.49 10.34 -9.01
CA GLY A 43 -1.25 10.05 -10.24
C GLY A 43 -2.21 8.87 -10.16
N SER A 44 -2.74 8.53 -8.97
CA SER A 44 -3.75 7.48 -8.84
C SER A 44 -5.01 7.80 -9.65
N PRO A 45 -5.42 6.94 -10.61
CA PRO A 45 -6.65 7.14 -11.37
C PRO A 45 -7.91 6.87 -10.51
N THR A 46 -7.76 6.11 -9.43
CA THR A 46 -8.85 5.80 -8.51
C THR A 46 -8.83 6.79 -7.34
N LYS A 47 -9.95 7.49 -7.14
CA LYS A 47 -10.17 8.33 -5.96
C LYS A 47 -10.54 7.48 -4.75
N ALA A 48 -10.01 7.86 -3.59
CA ALA A 48 -10.37 7.33 -2.28
C ALA A 48 -10.27 8.46 -1.25
N LYS A 49 -10.84 8.27 -0.05
CA LYS A 49 -10.81 9.29 1.01
C LYS A 49 -9.39 9.59 1.53
N ARG A 50 -8.48 8.63 1.39
CA ARG A 50 -7.06 8.72 1.73
C ARG A 50 -6.26 7.75 0.87
N VAL A 51 -4.94 7.87 0.92
CA VAL A 51 -4.01 6.90 0.35
C VAL A 51 -4.20 5.53 1.02
N LEU A 52 -4.49 4.50 0.23
CA LEU A 52 -4.64 3.12 0.69
C LEU A 52 -3.28 2.44 0.87
N LEU A 53 -2.48 3.00 1.78
CA LEU A 53 -1.23 2.44 2.25
C LEU A 53 -1.33 2.26 3.76
N HIS A 54 -0.98 1.09 4.26
CA HIS A 54 -1.09 0.73 5.66
C HIS A 54 0.14 -0.09 6.08
N ALA A 55 0.75 0.30 7.21
CA ALA A 55 1.80 -0.48 7.85
C ALA A 55 1.14 -1.59 8.68
N SER A 56 0.98 -2.76 8.08
CA SER A 56 0.31 -3.92 8.70
C SER A 56 1.18 -4.64 9.72
N LYS A 57 2.51 -4.65 9.52
CA LYS A 57 3.46 -5.37 10.36
C LYS A 57 4.75 -4.58 10.52
N ILE A 58 5.26 -4.54 11.74
CA ILE A 58 6.58 -3.99 12.08
C ILE A 58 7.32 -5.02 12.92
N GLU A 59 8.53 -5.36 12.52
CA GLU A 59 9.44 -6.20 13.30
C GLU A 59 10.61 -5.35 13.76
N LEU A 60 10.86 -5.34 15.07
CA LEU A 60 11.90 -4.54 15.68
C LEU A 60 12.57 -5.34 16.80
N PHE A 61 13.85 -5.67 16.62
CA PHE A 61 14.57 -6.63 17.46
C PHE A 61 13.79 -7.94 17.56
N ASP A 62 13.54 -8.43 18.78
CA ASP A 62 12.79 -9.68 19.03
C ASP A 62 11.28 -9.46 19.20
N LYS A 63 10.75 -8.32 18.73
CA LYS A 63 9.33 -7.97 18.87
C LYS A 63 8.67 -7.78 17.52
N THR A 64 7.47 -8.34 17.43
CA THR A 64 6.58 -8.20 16.28
C THR A 64 5.34 -7.43 16.70
N TYR A 65 5.01 -6.40 15.92
CA TYR A 65 3.82 -5.58 16.09
C TYR A 65 2.96 -5.71 14.85
N GLU A 66 1.69 -6.04 15.03
CA GLU A 66 0.71 -6.16 13.95
C GLU A 66 -0.39 -5.13 14.16
N ALA A 67 -0.75 -4.45 13.07
CA ALA A 67 -1.86 -3.52 13.04
C ALA A 67 -3.01 -4.17 12.23
N PRO A 68 -4.23 -4.24 12.79
CA PRO A 68 -5.35 -4.81 12.07
C PRO A 68 -5.69 -3.98 10.84
N GLU A 69 -6.08 -4.66 9.77
CA GLU A 69 -6.40 -4.01 8.50
C GLU A 69 -7.55 -3.00 8.67
N PRO A 70 -7.35 -1.74 8.27
CA PRO A 70 -8.38 -0.73 8.45
C PRO A 70 -9.56 -0.97 7.50
N LYS A 71 -10.76 -0.64 7.99
CA LYS A 71 -12.05 -0.97 7.32
C LYS A 71 -12.15 -0.41 5.90
N ASP A 72 -11.44 0.66 5.60
CA ASP A 72 -11.42 1.27 4.28
C ASP A 72 -10.69 0.41 3.24
N ILE A 73 -9.62 -0.29 3.60
CA ILE A 73 -8.94 -1.24 2.70
C ILE A 73 -9.79 -2.51 2.53
N VAL A 74 -10.42 -2.99 3.61
CA VAL A 74 -11.33 -4.14 3.57
C VAL A 74 -12.54 -3.88 2.66
N ARG A 75 -13.02 -2.64 2.56
CA ARG A 75 -14.14 -2.27 1.68
C ARG A 75 -13.80 -2.29 0.18
N TYR A 76 -12.52 -2.33 -0.17
CA TYR A 76 -12.07 -2.58 -1.53
C TYR A 76 -11.80 -4.08 -1.76
N LYS A 77 -12.27 -4.98 -0.88
CA LYS A 77 -12.48 -6.42 -1.15
C LYS A 77 -13.70 -6.68 -2.02
#